data_AF-A0A9D5NAX3-F1
#
_entry.id   AF-A0A9D5NAX3-F1
#
_cell.length_a   1.000
_cell.length_b   1.000
_cell.length_c   1.000
_cell.angle_alpha   90.00
_cell.angle_beta   90.00
_cell.angle_gamma   90.00
#
_symmetry.space_group_name_H-M   'P 1'
#
loop_
_entity.id
_entity.type
_entity.pdbx_description
1 polymer ?
#
loop_
_entity_poly.entity_id
_entity_poly.type
_entity_poly.pdbx_seq_one_letter_code
_entity_poly.pdbx_strand_id
1 'polypeptide(L)'
;MKIKCIIQGPIHTNSYIISNHDQCILIDPEGEVDSFLAYFEKKQVTPIAILLTHGHFDHIGAVESLKNLYDLPVYASAKEVELLNEPTLNLSTHVGKKITVPVDHPLQDLDTLTLAGLPIIAWETPGHTAGSMCYLIE
;
A
#
# COMPACT_ATOMS: atom_id res chain seq x y z
N MET A 1 17.96 -1.72 -5.15
CA MET A 1 16.80 -1.93 -4.26
C MET A 1 17.22 -2.26 -2.82
N LYS A 2 16.51 -1.72 -1.82
CA LYS A 2 16.56 -2.11 -0.40
C LYS A 2 15.13 -2.32 0.10
N ILE A 3 14.89 -3.36 0.88
CA ILE A 3 13.57 -3.67 1.45
C ILE A 3 13.63 -3.48 2.96
N LYS A 4 12.68 -2.73 3.51
CA LYS A 4 12.46 -2.60 4.94
C LYS A 4 11.05 -3.09 5.25
N CYS A 5 10.95 -4.08 6.13
CA CYS A 5 9.68 -4.44 6.77
C CYS A 5 9.49 -3.61 8.05
N ILE A 6 8.29 -3.06 8.21
CA ILE A 6 7.78 -2.41 9.40
C ILE A 6 6.54 -3.20 9.85
N ILE A 7 6.56 -3.71 11.07
CA ILE A 7 5.48 -4.51 11.61
C ILE A 7 4.64 -3.62 12.52
N GLN A 8 3.39 -3.37 12.15
CA GLN A 8 2.51 -2.42 12.83
C GLN A 8 1.05 -2.90 12.88
N GLY A 9 0.21 -2.09 13.52
CA GLY A 9 -1.22 -2.35 13.62
C GLY A 9 -1.58 -3.38 14.70
N PRO A 10 -2.89 -3.55 14.96
CA PRO A 10 -3.39 -4.39 16.05
C PRO A 10 -3.15 -5.88 15.82
N ILE A 11 -2.88 -6.30 14.57
CA ILE A 11 -2.65 -7.71 14.19
C ILE A 11 -1.26 -7.96 13.60
N HIS A 12 -0.32 -7.03 13.81
CA HIS A 12 1.08 -7.16 13.40
C HIS A 12 1.26 -7.37 11.89
N THR A 13 0.59 -6.55 11.08
CA THR A 13 0.72 -6.57 9.63
C THR A 13 2.11 -6.10 9.21
N ASN A 14 2.66 -6.77 8.20
CA ASN A 14 3.94 -6.41 7.59
C ASN A 14 3.71 -5.36 6.50
N SER A 15 4.05 -4.11 6.78
CA SER A 15 4.17 -3.08 5.76
C SER A 15 5.59 -3.07 5.20
N TYR A 16 5.74 -2.87 3.90
CA TYR A 16 7.06 -2.84 3.26
C TYR A 16 7.36 -1.47 2.68
N ILE A 17 8.59 -1.00 2.90
CA ILE A 17 9.18 0.14 2.20
C ILE A 17 10.24 -0.41 1.26
N ILE A 18 10.06 -0.21 -0.04
CA ILE A 18 10.97 -0.68 -1.08
C ILE A 18 11.64 0.55 -1.67
N SER A 19 12.93 0.71 -1.37
CA SER A 19 13.70 1.90 -1.73
C SER A 19 14.66 1.61 -2.88
N ASN A 20 14.78 2.56 -3.79
CA ASN A 20 15.78 2.56 -4.84
C ASN A 20 16.29 4.00 -5.03
N HIS A 21 17.62 4.18 -4.98
CA HIS A 21 18.25 5.49 -4.89
C HIS A 21 17.65 6.36 -3.76
N ASP A 22 17.11 7.52 -4.10
CA ASP A 22 16.49 8.53 -3.23
C ASP A 22 14.95 8.42 -3.21
N GLN A 23 14.37 7.38 -3.83
CA GLN A 23 12.92 7.17 -3.88
C GLN A 23 12.52 5.85 -3.21
N CYS A 24 11.26 5.77 -2.79
CA CYS A 24 10.68 4.52 -2.32
C CYS A 24 9.20 4.38 -2.66
N ILE A 25 8.75 3.13 -2.74
CA ILE A 25 7.34 2.75 -2.80
C ILE A 25 6.95 2.07 -1.50
N LEU A 26 5.68 2.21 -1.12
CA LEU A 26 5.12 1.63 0.09
C LEU A 26 4.16 0.51 -0.32
N ILE A 27 4.30 -0.65 0.32
CA ILE A 27 3.37 -1.76 0.17
C ILE A 27 2.60 -1.91 1.49
N ASP A 28 1.27 -1.85 1.41
CA ASP A 28 0.34 -2.06 2.52
C ASP A 28 0.69 -1.25 3.79
N PRO A 29 0.81 0.09 3.71
CA PRO A 29 1.20 0.88 4.87
C PRO A 29 0.09 0.89 5.93
N GLU A 30 0.38 0.24 7.06
CA GLU A 30 -0.50 0.10 8.22
C GLU A 30 0.07 0.81 9.45
N GLY A 31 -0.82 1.18 10.36
CA GLY A 31 -0.48 1.66 11.69
C GLY A 31 -0.01 3.10 11.71
N GLU A 32 0.99 3.39 12.54
CA GLU A 32 1.43 4.76 12.81
C GLU A 32 2.36 5.29 11.72
N VAL A 33 2.10 6.53 11.31
CA VAL A 33 2.82 7.22 10.24
C VAL A 33 4.26 7.56 10.65
N ASP A 34 4.51 7.81 11.94
CA ASP A 34 5.81 8.20 12.47
C ASP A 34 6.93 7.19 12.15
N SER A 35 6.62 5.89 12.15
CA SER A 35 7.56 4.84 11.78
C SER A 35 8.05 4.99 10.34
N PHE A 36 7.18 5.40 9.42
CA PHE A 36 7.51 5.65 8.02
C PHE A 36 8.32 6.96 7.88
N LEU A 37 7.88 8.04 8.53
CA LEU A 37 8.58 9.33 8.50
C LEU A 37 10.01 9.21 9.02
N ALA A 38 10.19 8.54 10.15
CA ALA A 38 11.50 8.28 10.73
C ALA A 38 12.41 7.47 9.78
N TYR A 39 11.83 6.53 9.01
CA TYR A 39 12.58 5.80 8.00
C TYR A 39 12.99 6.70 6.82
N PHE A 40 12.05 7.49 6.28
CA PHE A 40 12.30 8.40 5.16
C PHE A 40 13.41 9.40 5.49
N GLU A 41 13.34 10.02 6.67
CA GLU A 41 14.37 10.95 7.16
C GLU A 41 15.72 10.24 7.34
N LYS A 42 15.75 9.10 8.04
CA LYS A 42 16.99 8.38 8.31
C LYS A 42 17.68 7.87 7.05
N LYS A 43 16.90 7.49 6.04
CA LYS A 43 17.42 6.92 4.78
C LYS A 43 17.54 7.94 3.67
N GLN A 44 17.04 9.16 3.87
CA GLN A 44 17.01 10.22 2.87
C GLN A 44 16.35 9.72 1.58
N VAL A 45 15.17 9.11 1.74
CA VAL A 45 14.34 8.62 0.63
C VAL A 45 12.97 9.30 0.64
N THR A 46 12.43 9.57 -0.53
CA THR A 46 11.12 10.18 -0.74
C THR A 46 10.11 9.12 -1.19
N PRO A 47 8.96 8.95 -0.51
CA PRO A 47 7.90 8.07 -1.00
C PRO A 47 7.29 8.66 -2.28
N ILE A 48 7.00 7.81 -3.26
CA ILE A 48 6.44 8.22 -4.56
C ILE A 48 5.15 7.50 -4.95
N ALA A 49 4.81 6.39 -4.29
CA ALA A 49 3.60 5.62 -4.56
C ALA A 49 3.26 4.69 -3.39
N ILE A 50 1.98 4.35 -3.28
CA ILE A 50 1.46 3.28 -2.43
C ILE A 50 0.88 2.20 -3.33
N LEU A 51 1.26 0.95 -3.09
CA LEU A 51 0.69 -0.23 -3.73
C LEU A 51 0.00 -1.06 -2.66
N LEU A 52 -1.25 -1.46 -2.92
CA LEU A 52 -2.03 -2.28 -2.01
C LEU A 52 -2.16 -3.69 -2.57
N THR A 53 -1.85 -4.69 -1.76
CA THR A 53 -2.05 -6.10 -2.13
C THR A 53 -3.55 -6.43 -2.15
N HIS A 54 -4.31 -5.88 -1.22
CA HIS A 54 -5.78 -5.94 -1.15
C HIS A 54 -6.29 -4.87 -0.19
N GLY A 55 -7.61 -4.72 -0.05
CA GLY A 55 -8.18 -3.61 0.69
C GLY A 55 -8.62 -3.84 2.13
N HIS A 56 -8.21 -4.90 2.82
CA HIS A 56 -8.59 -5.05 4.24
C HIS A 56 -7.95 -3.98 5.14
N PHE A 57 -8.64 -3.65 6.22
CA PHE A 57 -8.35 -2.51 7.10
C PHE A 57 -6.91 -2.48 7.62
N ASP A 58 -6.31 -3.65 7.85
CA ASP A 58 -4.99 -3.82 8.44
C ASP A 58 -3.85 -3.68 7.41
N HIS A 59 -4.17 -3.44 6.15
CA HIS A 59 -3.21 -3.11 5.09
C HIS A 59 -3.30 -1.64 4.65
N ILE A 60 -4.26 -0.87 5.20
CA ILE A 60 -4.62 0.46 4.69
C ILE A 60 -4.63 1.58 5.74
N GLY A 61 -4.32 1.26 7.00
CA GLY A 61 -4.50 2.16 8.13
C GLY A 61 -3.66 3.43 8.12
N ALA A 62 -2.52 3.45 7.42
CA ALA A 62 -1.68 4.64 7.26
C ALA A 62 -1.81 5.31 5.88
N VAL A 63 -2.59 4.72 4.96
CA VAL A 63 -2.66 5.14 3.55
C VAL A 63 -3.12 6.58 3.40
N GLU A 64 -4.24 6.95 4.03
CA GLU A 64 -4.81 8.31 3.92
C GLU A 64 -3.80 9.37 4.39
N SER A 65 -3.20 9.17 5.56
CA SER A 65 -2.24 10.10 6.12
C SER A 65 -1.00 10.26 5.25
N LEU A 66 -0.42 9.15 4.77
CA LEU A 66 0.75 9.18 3.89
C LEU A 66 0.44 9.79 2.52
N LYS A 67 -0.73 9.46 1.95
CA LYS A 67 -1.24 10.08 0.72
C LYS A 67 -1.36 11.59 0.88
N ASN A 68 -1.97 12.07 1.96
CA ASN A 68 -2.17 13.51 2.18
C ASN A 68 -0.87 14.26 2.44
N LEU A 69 0.09 13.64 3.14
CA LEU A 69 1.37 14.28 3.47
C LEU A 69 2.30 14.44 2.26
N TYR A 70 2.25 13.51 1.30
CA TYR A 70 3.20 13.44 0.18
C TYR A 70 2.53 13.47 -1.21
N ASP A 71 1.22 13.64 -1.27
CA ASP A 71 0.41 13.58 -2.50
C ASP A 71 0.62 12.27 -3.27
N LEU A 72 0.55 11.13 -2.56
CA LEU A 72 0.90 9.83 -3.13
C LEU A 72 -0.25 9.24 -3.97
N PRO A 73 0.04 8.78 -5.19
CA PRO A 73 -0.88 7.92 -5.92
C PRO A 73 -0.98 6.54 -5.27
N VAL A 74 -2.21 6.02 -5.18
CA VAL A 74 -2.55 4.69 -4.68
C VAL A 74 -2.88 3.78 -5.84
N TYR A 75 -2.18 2.65 -5.89
CA TYR A 75 -2.33 1.58 -6.85
C TYR A 75 -2.94 0.36 -6.16
N ALA A 76 -3.97 -0.21 -6.75
CA ALA A 76 -4.64 -1.43 -6.28
C ALA A 76 -5.40 -2.08 -7.44
N SER A 77 -5.88 -3.31 -7.28
CA SER A 77 -6.63 -3.99 -8.34
C SER A 77 -7.92 -3.21 -8.58
N ALA A 78 -8.34 -3.12 -9.84
CA ALA A 78 -9.64 -2.58 -10.20
C ALA A 78 -10.79 -3.29 -9.47
N LYS A 79 -10.59 -4.56 -9.06
CA LYS A 79 -11.56 -5.37 -8.32
C LYS A 79 -11.60 -5.07 -6.81
N GLU A 80 -10.63 -4.32 -6.27
CA GLU A 80 -10.61 -3.90 -4.87
C GLU A 80 -11.26 -2.52 -4.66
N VAL A 81 -11.61 -1.79 -5.72
CA VAL A 81 -12.10 -0.41 -5.61
C VAL A 81 -13.33 -0.29 -4.72
N GLU A 82 -14.30 -1.20 -4.83
CA GLU A 82 -15.48 -1.20 -3.97
C GLU A 82 -15.11 -1.51 -2.51
N LEU A 83 -14.31 -2.56 -2.29
CA LEU A 83 -13.87 -2.99 -0.97
C LEU A 83 -13.11 -1.86 -0.24
N LEU A 84 -12.18 -1.20 -0.93
CA LEU A 84 -11.38 -0.09 -0.41
C LEU A 84 -12.20 1.15 -0.05
N ASN A 85 -13.30 1.42 -0.77
CA ASN A 85 -14.16 2.58 -0.52
C ASN A 85 -15.27 2.31 0.50
N GLU A 86 -15.55 1.05 0.84
CA GLU A 86 -16.63 0.68 1.74
C GLU A 86 -16.12 0.15 3.09
N PRO A 87 -16.21 0.95 4.18
CA PRO A 87 -15.68 0.59 5.50
C PRO A 87 -16.18 -0.75 6.08
N THR A 88 -17.37 -1.17 5.66
CA THR A 88 -17.94 -2.46 6.08
C THR A 88 -17.30 -3.63 5.35
N LEU A 89 -16.98 -3.46 4.06
CA LEU A 89 -16.36 -4.48 3.21
C LEU A 89 -14.87 -4.62 3.52
N ASN A 90 -14.15 -3.52 3.72
CA ASN A 90 -12.75 -3.56 4.17
C ASN A 90 -12.58 -3.95 5.66
N LEU A 91 -13.68 -4.23 6.37
CA LEU A 91 -13.70 -4.64 7.77
C LEU A 91 -13.24 -3.57 8.78
N SER A 92 -12.94 -2.34 8.37
CA SER A 92 -12.47 -1.29 9.29
C SER A 92 -13.50 -0.95 10.38
N THR A 93 -14.79 -1.13 10.11
CA THR A 93 -15.86 -0.97 11.12
C THR A 93 -15.75 -1.96 12.28
N HIS A 94 -15.17 -3.16 12.07
CA HIS A 94 -15.01 -4.17 13.12
C HIS A 94 -13.97 -3.77 14.17
N VAL A 95 -13.08 -2.85 13.82
CA VAL A 95 -12.08 -2.26 14.72
C VAL A 95 -12.43 -0.82 15.13
N GLY A 96 -13.69 -0.41 14.94
CA GLY A 96 -14.19 0.90 15.34
C GLY A 96 -13.68 2.07 14.49
N LYS A 97 -13.10 1.79 13.32
CA LYS A 97 -12.66 2.79 12.35
C LYS A 97 -13.63 2.86 11.17
N LYS A 98 -13.49 3.89 10.33
CA LYS A 98 -14.18 4.00 9.05
C LYS A 98 -13.17 4.48 8.02
N ILE A 99 -12.43 3.54 7.44
CA ILE A 99 -11.36 3.85 6.50
C ILE A 99 -11.92 3.73 5.09
N THR A 100 -11.61 4.72 4.26
CA THR A 100 -11.91 4.73 2.83
C THR A 100 -10.65 5.11 2.08
N VAL A 101 -10.29 4.35 1.04
CA VAL A 101 -9.11 4.61 0.24
C VAL A 101 -9.48 4.70 -1.24
N PRO A 102 -9.56 5.92 -1.79
CA PRO A 102 -9.69 6.11 -3.23
C PRO A 102 -8.46 5.53 -3.96
N VAL A 103 -8.72 4.71 -4.97
CA VAL A 103 -7.68 4.17 -5.86
C VAL A 103 -7.47 5.13 -7.02
N ASP A 104 -6.28 5.71 -7.13
CA ASP A 104 -5.95 6.63 -8.23
C ASP A 104 -5.64 5.84 -9.52
N HIS A 105 -5.02 4.67 -9.37
CA HIS A 105 -4.60 3.81 -10.48
C HIS A 105 -5.13 2.38 -10.28
N PRO A 106 -6.33 2.07 -10.80
CA PRO A 106 -6.87 0.71 -10.78
C PRO A 106 -6.11 -0.16 -11.77
N LEU A 107 -5.50 -1.24 -11.27
CA LEU A 107 -4.67 -2.18 -12.02
C LEU A 107 -5.47 -3.38 -12.51
N GLN A 108 -5.03 -3.96 -13.63
CA GLN A 108 -5.46 -5.24 -14.16
C GLN A 108 -4.37 -6.30 -13.98
N ASP A 109 -4.73 -7.56 -14.22
CA ASP A 109 -3.76 -8.67 -14.18
C ASP A 109 -2.61 -8.47 -15.18
N LEU A 110 -1.39 -8.68 -14.69
CA LEU A 110 -0.12 -8.53 -15.40
C LEU A 110 0.20 -7.10 -15.87
N ASP A 111 -0.44 -6.08 -15.32
CA ASP A 111 -0.05 -4.70 -15.56
C ASP A 111 1.40 -4.46 -15.15
N THR A 112 2.14 -3.77 -16.02
CA THR A 112 3.54 -3.41 -15.78
C THR A 112 3.66 -1.96 -15.36
N LEU A 113 4.40 -1.71 -14.29
CA LEU A 113 4.66 -0.38 -13.75
C LEU A 113 6.17 -0.13 -13.67
N THR A 114 6.56 1.13 -13.71
CA THR A 114 7.92 1.55 -13.37
C THR A 114 7.84 2.61 -12.29
N LEU A 115 8.21 2.26 -11.06
CA LEU A 115 8.11 3.13 -9.89
C LEU A 115 9.44 3.13 -9.14
N ALA A 116 9.94 4.33 -8.76
CA ALA A 116 11.29 4.49 -8.20
C ALA A 116 12.40 3.89 -9.09
N GLY A 117 12.18 3.86 -10.41
CA GLY A 117 13.08 3.19 -11.37
C GLY A 117 13.12 1.67 -11.27
N LEU A 118 12.20 1.05 -10.51
CA LEU A 118 12.04 -0.40 -10.41
C LEU A 118 10.92 -0.87 -11.36
N PRO A 119 11.17 -1.86 -12.22
CA PRO A 119 10.10 -2.54 -12.96
C PRO A 119 9.28 -3.42 -12.01
N ILE A 120 7.96 -3.35 -12.15
CA ILE A 120 7.01 -4.08 -11.31
C ILE A 120 5.95 -4.73 -12.21
N ILE A 121 5.63 -5.99 -11.93
CA ILE A 121 4.48 -6.68 -12.51
C ILE A 121 3.45 -6.88 -11.41
N ALA A 122 2.26 -6.33 -11.61
CA ALA A 122 1.10 -6.55 -10.76
C ALA A 122 0.38 -7.83 -11.20
N TRP A 123 0.42 -8.87 -10.38
CA TRP A 123 -0.18 -10.15 -10.69
C TRP A 123 -1.42 -10.37 -9.81
N GLU A 124 -2.59 -10.52 -10.41
CA GLU A 124 -3.78 -10.89 -9.66
C GLU A 124 -3.66 -12.32 -9.10
N THR A 125 -3.88 -12.43 -7.80
CA THR A 125 -3.82 -13.67 -7.03
C THR A 125 -5.08 -13.81 -6.16
N PRO A 126 -6.27 -13.88 -6.79
CA PRO A 126 -7.55 -13.83 -6.09
C PRO A 126 -7.75 -15.04 -5.18
N GLY A 127 -8.55 -14.85 -4.13
CA GLY A 127 -8.95 -15.92 -3.21
C GLY A 127 -9.28 -15.38 -1.83
N HIS A 128 -8.31 -14.71 -1.20
CA HIS A 128 -8.54 -14.01 0.07
C HIS A 128 -9.51 -12.84 -0.11
N THR A 129 -9.27 -12.05 -1.16
CA THR A 129 -10.20 -11.07 -1.72
C THR A 129 -10.30 -11.25 -3.23
N ALA A 130 -11.28 -10.61 -3.87
CA ALA A 130 -11.52 -10.74 -5.31
C ALA A 130 -10.43 -10.10 -6.17
N GLY A 131 -9.73 -9.07 -5.66
CA GLY A 131 -8.64 -8.38 -6.34
C GLY A 131 -7.32 -8.42 -5.57
N SER A 132 -7.10 -9.46 -4.75
CA SER A 132 -5.78 -9.73 -4.16
C SER A 132 -4.71 -9.73 -5.25
N MET A 133 -3.58 -9.07 -4.99
CA MET A 133 -2.46 -8.95 -5.91
C MET A 133 -1.13 -9.23 -5.22
N CYS A 134 -0.24 -9.85 -5.99
CA CYS A 134 1.19 -9.91 -5.71
C CYS A 134 1.94 -8.95 -6.62
N TYR A 135 2.97 -8.29 -6.09
CA TYR A 135 3.85 -7.42 -6.87
C TYR A 135 5.21 -8.11 -7.03
N LEU A 136 5.55 -8.46 -8.27
CA LEU A 136 6.87 -8.96 -8.62
C LEU A 136 7.75 -7.77 -9.00
N ILE A 137 8.87 -7.59 -8.30
CA ILE A 137 9.76 -6.43 -8.44
C ILE A 137 11.17 -6.94 -8.76
N GLU A 138 11.78 -6.40 -9.82
CA GLU A 138 13.15 -6.76 -10.25
C GLU A 138 14.20 -5.71 -9.87
#